data_AF-A0A842U3M2-F1
#
_entry.id   AF-A0A842U3M2-F1
#
_cell.length_a   1.000
_cell.length_b   1.000
_cell.length_c   1.000
_cell.angle_alpha   90.00
_cell.angle_beta   90.00
_cell.angle_gamma   90.00
#
_symmetry.space_group_name_H-M   'P 1'
#
loop_
_entity.id
_entity.type
_entity.pdbx_description
1 polymer ?
#
loop_
_entity_poly.entity_id
_entity_poly.type
_entity_poly.pdbx_seq_one_letter_code
_entity_poly.pdbx_strand_id
1 'polypeptide(L)'
;MKKRVLMALFVLILIPGIFAFPVKVTIKTQPGYLGDIRALNHISGKKIPGLEFTNQAADSSGLIKVNFNTTQIYIKLSVIVRTQGGALEKMKVFKNIESGNSVYIDMTYSDPEPVIEPISVVPTATETEENKTANETSNKTSNKTSNNTEQENIPETTQNQLQEQTNNDQPSKTPSQQGFSFKSLIYLGVVIFTFIFLFMVVLILKKKNSLKKPAKIVKMSEKISTKKTDMERLSEAEEKIRKAQEEINEIKNRKGKIKDAEKKLEADKLELKLLKEEAEKKASQYTAKETSAKETSAKETSAKE
;
A
#
# COMPACT_ATOMS: atom_id res chain seq x y z
N MET A 1 -30.79 -5.85 30.22
CA MET A 1 -29.33 -5.61 30.37
C MET A 1 -28.47 -6.35 29.34
N LYS A 2 -28.61 -7.68 29.15
CA LYS A 2 -27.77 -8.47 28.21
C LYS A 2 -27.62 -7.90 26.78
N LYS A 3 -28.66 -7.28 26.22
CA LYS A 3 -28.61 -6.65 24.88
C LYS A 3 -27.75 -5.37 24.81
N ARG A 4 -27.75 -4.56 25.87
CA ARG A 4 -26.96 -3.32 25.94
C ARG A 4 -25.46 -3.64 26.09
N VAL A 5 -25.14 -4.66 26.88
CA VAL A 5 -23.77 -5.18 27.03
C VAL A 5 -23.26 -5.77 25.72
N LEU A 6 -24.07 -6.56 25.01
CA LEU A 6 -23.69 -7.11 23.70
C LEU A 6 -23.46 -6.02 22.66
N MET A 7 -24.27 -4.96 22.66
CA MET A 7 -24.12 -3.83 21.74
C MET A 7 -22.88 -3.00 22.06
N ALA A 8 -22.59 -2.74 23.34
CA ALA A 8 -21.36 -2.06 23.75
C ALA A 8 -20.11 -2.87 23.39
N LEU A 9 -20.13 -4.19 23.55
CA LEU A 9 -19.04 -5.08 23.15
C LEU A 9 -18.84 -5.08 21.63
N PHE A 10 -19.93 -5.07 20.85
CA PHE A 10 -19.85 -4.97 19.39
C PHE A 10 -19.26 -3.64 18.93
N VAL A 11 -19.65 -2.52 19.55
CA VAL A 11 -19.04 -1.22 19.29
C VAL A 11 -17.56 -1.22 19.67
N LEU A 12 -17.17 -1.83 20.79
CA LEU A 12 -15.78 -1.93 21.23
C LEU A 12 -14.89 -2.72 20.23
N ILE A 13 -15.45 -3.77 19.60
CA ILE A 13 -14.76 -4.58 18.59
C ILE A 13 -14.59 -3.84 17.25
N LEU A 14 -15.38 -2.80 16.99
CA LEU A 14 -15.26 -1.97 15.78
C LEU A 14 -14.22 -0.84 15.91
N ILE A 15 -13.78 -0.49 17.12
CA ILE A 15 -12.80 0.57 17.39
C ILE A 15 -11.37 0.30 16.87
N PRO A 16 -10.84 -0.94 16.77
CA PRO A 16 -9.44 -1.15 16.37
C PRO A 16 -9.08 -0.70 14.94
N GLY A 17 -10.04 -0.29 14.12
CA GLY A 17 -9.85 -0.09 12.68
C GLY A 17 -9.41 1.30 12.22
N ILE A 18 -9.27 2.31 13.09
CA ILE A 18 -9.14 3.72 12.66
C ILE A 18 -7.75 4.33 12.94
N PHE A 19 -6.87 3.64 13.67
CA PHE A 19 -5.53 4.18 13.96
C PHE A 19 -4.61 4.03 12.75
N ALA A 20 -4.57 5.06 11.91
CA ALA A 20 -3.59 5.21 10.85
C ALA A 20 -2.70 6.41 11.17
N PHE A 21 -1.40 6.17 11.24
CA PHE A 21 -0.39 7.18 11.48
C PHE A 21 -0.02 7.86 10.15
N PRO A 22 -0.18 9.18 10.03
CA PRO A 22 0.23 9.90 8.83
C PRO A 22 1.75 9.99 8.77
N VAL A 23 2.30 9.81 7.57
CA VAL A 23 3.73 9.92 7.28
C VAL A 23 3.91 10.84 6.09
N LYS A 24 4.75 11.86 6.25
CA LYS A 24 5.11 12.79 5.18
C LYS A 24 6.56 12.53 4.79
N VAL A 25 6.81 12.09 3.57
CA VAL A 25 8.15 11.82 3.05
C VAL A 25 8.50 12.90 2.03
N THR A 26 9.60 13.59 2.26
CA THR A 26 10.20 14.53 1.31
C THR A 26 11.58 14.03 0.92
N ILE A 27 11.79 13.83 -0.38
CA ILE A 27 13.08 13.39 -0.92
C ILE A 27 13.66 14.51 -1.78
N LYS A 28 14.89 14.90 -1.51
CA LYS A 28 15.66 15.84 -2.33
C LYS A 28 16.54 15.06 -3.32
N THR A 29 16.46 15.45 -4.58
CA THR A 29 17.21 14.91 -5.71
C THR A 29 17.47 16.03 -6.73
N GLN A 30 17.88 15.71 -7.95
CA GLN A 30 18.04 16.68 -9.04
C GLN A 30 16.69 17.00 -9.71
N PRO A 31 16.48 18.23 -10.22
CA PRO A 31 15.25 18.60 -10.91
C PRO A 31 14.87 17.65 -12.06
N GLY A 32 13.60 17.29 -12.12
CA GLY A 32 13.04 16.40 -13.14
C GLY A 32 13.43 14.92 -13.04
N TYR A 33 14.20 14.50 -12.03
CA TYR A 33 14.44 13.08 -11.77
C TYR A 33 13.13 12.39 -11.32
N LEU A 34 13.08 11.06 -11.49
CA LEU A 34 11.93 10.24 -11.09
C LEU A 34 12.28 9.45 -9.83
N GLY A 35 11.39 9.47 -8.84
CA GLY A 35 11.52 8.68 -7.61
C GLY A 35 10.47 7.59 -7.50
N ASP A 36 10.88 6.38 -7.10
CA ASP A 36 9.99 5.37 -6.53
C ASP A 36 10.19 5.30 -5.01
N ILE A 37 9.08 5.34 -4.28
CA ILE A 37 9.06 5.31 -2.82
C ILE A 37 8.16 4.17 -2.39
N ARG A 38 8.68 3.25 -1.58
CA ARG A 38 7.94 2.07 -1.12
C ARG A 38 8.08 1.92 0.38
N ALA A 39 6.96 1.83 1.08
CA ALA A 39 6.94 1.45 2.48
C ALA A 39 6.98 -0.09 2.60
N LEU A 40 7.90 -0.60 3.41
CA LEU A 40 8.06 -2.01 3.71
C LEU A 40 7.82 -2.24 5.21
N ASN A 41 7.29 -3.40 5.54
CA ASN A 41 7.10 -3.81 6.93
C ASN A 41 8.47 -3.94 7.63
N HIS A 42 8.63 -3.31 8.79
CA HIS A 42 9.90 -3.28 9.51
C HIS A 42 10.39 -4.70 9.90
N ILE A 43 9.49 -5.62 10.24
CA ILE A 43 9.82 -6.98 10.65
C ILE A 43 10.05 -7.88 9.43
N SER A 44 9.03 -8.06 8.59
CA SER A 44 9.07 -9.01 7.48
C SER A 44 9.83 -8.54 6.24
N GLY A 45 10.08 -7.23 6.10
CA GLY A 45 10.68 -6.63 4.91
C GLY A 45 9.79 -6.67 3.65
N LYS A 46 8.58 -7.21 3.75
CA LYS A 46 7.62 -7.25 2.64
C LYS A 46 7.03 -5.87 2.40
N LYS A 47 6.68 -5.57 1.15
CA LYS A 47 5.99 -4.34 0.78
C LYS A 47 4.65 -4.25 1.50
N ILE A 48 4.28 -3.05 1.94
CA ILE A 48 2.96 -2.79 2.49
C ILE A 48 2.02 -2.46 1.31
N PRO A 49 0.96 -3.26 1.07
CA PRO A 49 0.06 -3.05 -0.05
C PRO A 49 -0.52 -1.63 -0.07
N GLY A 50 -0.52 -1.00 -1.24
CA GLY A 50 -1.05 0.35 -1.42
C GLY A 50 -0.13 1.49 -0.97
N LEU A 51 1.06 1.19 -0.42
CA LEU A 51 2.06 2.19 -0.02
C LEU A 51 3.28 2.17 -0.97
N GLU A 52 3.00 2.19 -2.26
CA GLU A 52 4.00 2.24 -3.33
C GLU A 52 3.69 3.44 -4.24
N PHE A 53 4.66 4.35 -4.35
CA PHE A 53 4.56 5.57 -5.14
C PHE A 53 5.65 5.49 -6.21
N THR A 54 5.27 5.18 -7.44
CA THR A 54 6.18 4.94 -8.55
C THR A 54 6.23 6.18 -9.45
N ASN A 55 7.38 6.43 -10.08
CA ASN A 55 7.58 7.50 -11.06
C ASN A 55 7.12 8.89 -10.57
N GLN A 56 7.36 9.22 -9.31
CA GLN A 56 7.08 10.55 -8.79
C GLN A 56 8.14 11.52 -9.32
N ALA A 57 7.72 12.50 -10.11
CA ALA A 57 8.64 13.49 -10.67
C ALA A 57 9.07 14.50 -9.60
N ALA A 58 10.38 14.78 -9.55
CA ALA A 58 10.93 15.85 -8.74
C ALA A 58 10.54 17.22 -9.32
N ASP A 59 10.15 18.16 -8.46
CA ASP A 59 9.80 19.51 -8.87
C ASP A 59 11.03 20.31 -9.39
N SER A 60 10.84 21.58 -9.73
CA SER A 60 11.92 22.47 -10.20
C SER A 60 13.03 22.66 -9.16
N SER A 61 12.74 22.43 -7.88
CA SER A 61 13.72 22.44 -6.80
C SER A 61 14.33 21.05 -6.53
N GLY A 62 13.93 20.02 -7.28
CA GLY A 62 14.40 18.65 -7.07
C GLY A 62 13.75 17.95 -5.88
N LEU A 63 12.57 18.38 -5.42
CA LEU A 63 11.86 17.75 -4.31
C LEU A 63 10.76 16.80 -4.80
N ILE A 64 10.68 15.64 -4.16
CA ILE A 64 9.60 14.66 -4.31
C ILE A 64 8.88 14.57 -2.97
N LYS A 65 7.58 14.87 -2.94
CA LYS A 65 6.77 14.90 -1.72
C LYS A 65 5.68 13.84 -1.80
N VAL A 66 5.65 12.94 -0.84
CA VAL A 66 4.67 11.85 -0.76
C VAL A 66 4.09 11.80 0.64
N ASN A 67 2.77 11.71 0.75
CA ASN A 67 2.07 11.55 2.02
C ASN A 67 1.29 10.25 2.00
N PHE A 68 1.39 9.47 3.08
CA PHE A 68 0.62 8.24 3.22
C PHE A 68 0.31 7.93 4.67
N ASN A 69 -0.66 7.05 4.89
CA ASN A 69 -1.06 6.61 6.22
C ASN A 69 -0.73 5.12 6.39
N THR A 70 -0.24 4.73 7.57
CA THR A 70 0.08 3.33 7.89
C THR A 70 -0.37 2.98 9.29
N THR A 71 -0.72 1.72 9.52
CA THR A 71 -1.05 1.19 10.86
C THR A 71 0.20 0.70 11.61
N GLN A 72 1.34 0.62 10.93
CA GLN A 72 2.61 0.17 11.52
C GLN A 72 3.28 1.34 12.23
N ILE A 73 3.74 1.14 13.48
CA ILE A 73 4.49 2.17 14.23
C ILE A 73 5.86 2.42 13.59
N TYR A 74 6.52 1.36 13.11
CA TYR A 74 7.80 1.46 12.42
C TYR A 74 7.72 0.85 11.03
N ILE A 75 8.35 1.50 10.06
CA ILE A 75 8.46 1.04 8.68
C ILE A 75 9.92 1.05 8.21
N LYS A 76 10.17 0.34 7.12
CA LYS A 76 11.35 0.54 6.28
C LYS A 76 10.92 1.32 5.05
N LEU A 77 11.73 2.26 4.58
CA LEU A 77 11.45 3.05 3.39
C LEU A 77 12.47 2.72 2.31
N SER A 78 12.02 2.20 1.18
CA SER A 78 12.86 2.00 -0.01
C SER A 78 12.67 3.19 -0.94
N VAL A 79 13.76 3.88 -1.23
CA VAL A 79 13.80 5.03 -2.15
C VAL A 79 14.70 4.65 -3.32
N ILE A 80 14.15 4.75 -4.52
CA ILE A 80 14.85 4.54 -5.79
C ILE A 80 14.74 5.84 -6.58
N VAL A 81 15.87 6.38 -7.01
CA VAL A 81 15.94 7.59 -7.82
C VAL A 81 16.46 7.21 -9.21
N ARG A 82 15.77 7.66 -10.25
CA ARG A 82 16.13 7.48 -11.65
C ARG A 82 16.28 8.83 -12.34
N THR A 83 17.15 8.88 -13.34
CA THR A 83 17.29 10.03 -14.23
C THR A 83 16.03 10.20 -15.10
N GLN A 84 15.91 11.33 -15.81
CA GLN A 84 14.83 11.56 -16.78
C GLN A 84 14.77 10.49 -17.87
N GLY A 85 15.92 9.92 -18.26
CA GLY A 85 16.01 8.81 -19.22
C GLY A 85 15.66 7.43 -18.64
N GLY A 86 15.26 7.36 -17.36
CA GLY A 86 14.88 6.12 -16.69
C GLY A 86 16.04 5.27 -16.18
N ALA A 87 17.29 5.74 -16.32
CA ALA A 87 18.45 5.04 -15.76
C ALA A 87 18.45 5.14 -14.23
N LEU A 88 18.84 4.06 -13.55
CA LEU A 88 18.95 4.04 -12.10
C LEU A 88 20.14 4.87 -11.64
N GLU A 89 19.88 5.91 -10.85
CA GLU A 89 20.93 6.76 -10.27
C GLU A 89 21.33 6.25 -8.87
N LYS A 90 20.34 6.08 -7.98
CA LYS A 90 20.59 5.68 -6.59
C LYS A 90 19.43 4.87 -6.02
N MET A 91 19.76 3.92 -5.15
CA MET A 91 18.77 3.14 -4.41
C MET A 91 19.24 2.95 -2.97
N LYS A 92 18.40 3.29 -1.99
CA LYS A 92 18.67 3.01 -0.58
C LYS A 92 17.42 2.55 0.15
N VAL A 93 17.61 1.69 1.14
CA VAL A 93 16.56 1.26 2.07
C VAL A 93 16.88 1.79 3.46
N PHE A 94 16.04 2.68 3.95
CA PHE A 94 16.09 3.26 5.28
C PHE A 94 15.30 2.38 6.24
N LYS A 95 15.87 2.09 7.41
CA LYS A 95 15.26 1.23 8.43
C LYS A 95 14.77 2.08 9.60
N ASN A 96 13.81 1.54 10.34
CA ASN A 96 13.34 2.10 11.63
C ASN A 96 12.77 3.50 11.51
N ILE A 97 12.07 3.79 10.40
CA ILE A 97 11.35 5.04 10.24
C ILE A 97 10.09 4.97 11.09
N GLU A 98 9.97 5.85 12.06
CA GLU A 98 8.78 5.96 12.91
C GLU A 98 7.65 6.66 12.14
N SER A 99 6.48 6.04 12.15
CA SER A 99 5.27 6.60 11.55
C SER A 99 4.68 7.70 12.43
N GLY A 100 3.98 8.67 11.85
CA GLY A 100 3.52 9.85 12.57
C GLY A 100 4.48 11.05 12.47
N ASN A 101 5.64 10.86 11.84
CA ASN A 101 6.66 11.89 11.65
C ASN A 101 6.80 12.31 10.19
N SER A 102 7.36 13.51 9.97
CA SER A 102 7.86 13.95 8.68
C SER A 102 9.28 13.44 8.50
N VAL A 103 9.59 12.94 7.31
CA VAL A 103 10.88 12.34 6.98
C VAL A 103 11.44 13.09 5.79
N TYR A 104 12.59 13.73 5.97
CA TYR A 104 13.34 14.39 4.92
C TYR A 104 14.58 13.54 4.57
N ILE A 105 14.79 13.27 3.29
CA ILE A 105 15.91 12.44 2.81
C ILE A 105 16.58 13.16 1.66
N ASP A 106 17.85 13.49 1.82
CA ASP A 106 18.62 14.13 0.76
C ASP A 106 19.43 13.09 -0.02
N MET A 107 18.89 12.63 -1.16
CA MET A 107 19.51 11.61 -2.01
C MET A 107 20.68 12.16 -2.85
N THR A 108 21.02 13.45 -2.75
CA THR A 108 22.19 14.03 -3.44
C THR A 108 23.51 13.59 -2.81
N TYR A 109 23.54 13.33 -1.50
CA TYR A 109 24.74 12.83 -0.79
C TYR A 109 25.01 11.36 -1.07
N SER A 110 26.29 10.97 -1.13
CA SER A 110 26.72 9.58 -1.36
C SER A 110 26.11 8.59 -0.36
N ASP A 111 26.04 8.98 0.91
CA ASP A 111 25.41 8.19 1.97
C ASP A 111 24.29 8.99 2.65
N PRO A 112 23.06 8.95 2.11
CA PRO A 112 21.98 9.81 2.60
C PRO A 112 21.44 9.29 3.94
N GLU A 113 21.21 10.18 4.90
CA GLU A 113 20.58 9.85 6.18
C GLU A 113 19.21 10.54 6.29
N PRO A 114 18.19 9.87 6.88
CA PRO A 114 16.88 10.47 7.05
C PRO A 114 16.86 11.43 8.24
N VAL A 115 16.42 12.66 8.02
CA VAL A 115 16.09 13.61 9.08
C VAL A 115 14.61 13.42 9.44
N ILE A 116 14.33 13.08 10.70
CA ILE A 116 12.98 12.79 11.18
C ILE A 116 12.53 13.94 12.07
N GLU A 117 11.45 14.60 11.67
CA GLU A 117 10.85 15.70 12.41
C GLU A 117 9.44 15.31 12.88
N PRO A 118 9.07 15.57 14.14
CA PRO A 118 7.72 15.33 14.60
C PRO A 118 6.74 16.17 13.78
N ILE A 119 5.65 15.56 13.30
CA ILE A 119 4.56 16.35 12.69
C ILE A 119 3.99 17.19 13.81
N SER A 120 4.17 18.52 13.74
CA SER A 120 3.48 19.44 14.63
C SER A 120 1.99 19.31 14.36
N VAL A 121 1.33 18.48 15.16
CA VAL A 121 -0.11 18.41 15.26
C VAL A 121 -0.55 19.68 15.94
N VAL A 122 -0.67 20.77 15.17
CA VAL A 122 -1.48 21.91 15.61
C VAL A 122 -2.83 21.28 15.96
N PRO A 123 -3.29 21.35 17.22
CA PRO A 123 -4.58 20.80 17.57
C PRO A 123 -5.56 21.48 16.63
N THR A 124 -6.18 20.71 15.74
CA THR A 124 -7.30 21.17 14.94
C THR A 124 -8.27 21.74 15.96
N ALA A 125 -8.35 23.08 16.03
CA ALA A 125 -9.31 23.76 16.86
C ALA A 125 -10.63 23.11 16.50
N THR A 126 -11.19 22.39 17.46
CA THR A 126 -12.56 21.89 17.32
C THR A 126 -13.36 23.14 17.03
N GLU A 127 -13.90 23.25 15.82
CA GLU A 127 -14.84 24.31 15.46
C GLU A 127 -15.91 24.28 16.55
N THR A 128 -15.73 25.15 17.53
CA THR A 128 -16.81 25.58 18.39
C THR A 128 -17.67 26.34 17.41
N GLU A 129 -18.85 25.80 17.10
CA GLU A 129 -19.86 26.50 16.31
C GLU A 129 -20.05 27.89 16.91
N GLU A 130 -19.38 28.88 16.31
CA GLU A 130 -19.51 30.27 16.71
C GLU A 130 -20.86 30.72 16.17
N ASN A 131 -21.82 30.76 17.09
CA ASN A 131 -23.15 31.29 16.88
C ASN A 131 -23.01 32.75 16.45
N LYS A 132 -23.10 33.01 15.14
CA LYS A 132 -23.15 34.36 14.55
C LYS A 132 -24.30 35.14 15.18
N THR A 133 -23.98 36.02 16.13
CA THR A 133 -24.78 37.21 16.36
C THR A 133 -24.02 38.38 15.79
N ALA A 134 -24.54 38.91 14.67
CA ALA A 134 -24.11 40.17 14.12
C ALA A 134 -24.49 41.29 15.11
N ASN A 135 -23.51 42.10 15.53
CA ASN A 135 -23.77 43.52 15.72
C ASN A 135 -22.49 44.36 15.64
N GLU A 136 -22.70 45.54 15.07
CA GLU A 136 -21.76 46.55 14.61
C GLU A 136 -20.82 47.09 15.71
N THR A 137 -19.65 47.62 15.34
CA THR A 137 -19.37 49.06 15.42
C THR A 137 -17.90 49.36 15.08
N SER A 138 -17.74 50.27 14.12
CA SER A 138 -16.55 51.01 13.73
C SER A 138 -15.88 51.74 14.91
N ASN A 139 -14.56 51.59 15.10
CA ASN A 139 -13.72 52.77 15.26
C ASN A 139 -12.22 52.56 14.99
N LYS A 140 -11.69 53.56 14.29
CA LYS A 140 -10.29 53.87 13.95
C LYS A 140 -9.50 54.23 15.23
N THR A 141 -8.20 53.90 15.30
CA THR A 141 -7.06 54.86 15.46
C THR A 141 -5.73 54.17 15.84
N SER A 142 -4.76 54.33 14.92
CA SER A 142 -3.30 54.61 15.03
C SER A 142 -2.52 54.43 16.35
N ASN A 143 -1.42 53.67 16.28
CA ASN A 143 0.00 54.10 16.48
C ASN A 143 0.93 52.88 16.30
N LYS A 144 1.77 52.77 15.26
CA LYS A 144 3.11 53.36 15.02
C LYS A 144 4.19 52.94 16.05
N THR A 145 5.15 52.12 15.60
CA THR A 145 6.63 52.09 15.89
C THR A 145 7.18 50.82 15.21
N SER A 146 7.86 50.85 14.05
CA SER A 146 9.21 51.35 13.70
C SER A 146 10.36 50.43 14.16
N ASN A 147 10.90 49.67 13.20
CA ASN A 147 12.33 49.35 12.93
C ASN A 147 12.33 48.48 11.66
N ASN A 148 12.74 48.93 10.46
CA ASN A 148 14.10 49.26 9.99
C ASN A 148 15.06 48.12 10.38
N THR A 149 15.59 47.28 9.48
CA THR A 149 16.39 47.47 8.25
C THR A 149 16.53 46.03 7.68
N GLU A 150 16.50 45.70 6.38
CA GLU A 150 17.54 45.95 5.38
C GLU A 150 17.01 45.46 4.02
N GLN A 151 17.30 46.26 3.00
CA GLN A 151 16.73 46.19 1.66
C GLN A 151 17.81 45.64 0.73
N GLU A 152 17.65 44.41 0.23
CA GLU A 152 18.46 43.91 -0.87
C GLU A 152 17.63 43.90 -2.16
N ASN A 153 17.96 44.88 -2.99
CA ASN A 153 17.39 45.19 -4.29
C ASN A 153 18.12 44.34 -5.35
N ILE A 154 17.45 43.38 -6.01
CA ILE A 154 17.89 42.83 -7.30
C ILE A 154 16.64 42.61 -8.19
N PRO A 155 16.67 43.02 -9.46
CA PRO A 155 15.49 43.53 -10.16
C PRO A 155 14.63 42.49 -10.88
N GLU A 156 13.34 42.82 -10.95
CA GLU A 156 12.37 42.25 -11.89
C GLU A 156 12.83 42.43 -13.34
N THR A 157 12.86 41.33 -14.11
CA THR A 157 12.83 41.38 -15.57
C THR A 157 11.64 40.57 -16.06
N THR A 158 10.56 41.31 -16.29
CA THR A 158 9.54 41.20 -17.33
C THR A 158 9.65 40.03 -18.32
N GLN A 159 8.66 39.13 -18.21
CA GLN A 159 7.71 38.75 -19.26
C GLN A 159 8.28 38.15 -20.56
N ASN A 160 8.04 36.85 -20.75
CA ASN A 160 7.60 36.34 -22.05
C ASN A 160 6.54 35.25 -21.89
N GLN A 161 5.40 35.50 -22.52
CA GLN A 161 4.27 34.61 -22.74
C GLN A 161 4.55 33.66 -23.91
N LEU A 162 3.66 32.67 -24.07
CA LEU A 162 3.53 31.67 -25.15
C LEU A 162 4.56 30.52 -25.06
N GLN A 163 4.18 29.24 -25.06
CA GLN A 163 3.13 28.60 -25.85
C GLN A 163 2.57 27.39 -25.10
N GLU A 164 1.24 27.29 -25.02
CA GLU A 164 0.55 26.02 -24.83
C GLU A 164 0.90 25.12 -26.02
N GLN A 165 1.57 24.00 -25.75
CA GLN A 165 1.66 22.91 -26.70
C GLN A 165 0.99 21.68 -26.11
N THR A 166 -0.29 21.57 -26.46
CA THR A 166 -1.11 20.37 -26.36
C THR A 166 -0.46 19.25 -27.18
N ASN A 167 0.32 18.39 -26.53
CA ASN A 167 0.65 17.08 -27.08
C ASN A 167 -0.25 16.03 -26.44
N ASN A 168 -1.30 15.70 -27.19
CA ASN A 168 -2.01 14.43 -27.13
C ASN A 168 -1.00 13.30 -27.38
N ASP A 169 -0.56 12.64 -26.32
CA ASP A 169 0.05 11.31 -26.42
C ASP A 169 -0.68 10.34 -25.49
N GLN A 170 -1.75 9.80 -26.06
CA GLN A 170 -2.16 8.39 -26.01
C GLN A 170 -1.69 7.60 -24.76
N PRO A 171 -2.57 7.34 -23.78
CA PRO A 171 -2.24 6.45 -22.68
C PRO A 171 -2.03 5.04 -23.25
N SER A 172 -0.77 4.59 -23.25
CA SER A 172 -0.42 3.20 -23.41
C SER A 172 -1.17 2.40 -22.35
N LYS A 173 -2.23 1.70 -22.78
CA LYS A 173 -2.97 0.74 -21.96
C LYS A 173 -2.07 -0.47 -21.71
N THR A 174 -1.18 -0.33 -20.74
CA THR A 174 -0.65 -1.49 -20.03
C THR A 174 -1.83 -2.23 -19.40
N PRO A 175 -1.90 -3.57 -19.49
CA PRO A 175 -2.97 -4.33 -18.88
C PRO A 175 -2.83 -4.15 -17.36
N SER A 176 -3.65 -3.27 -16.80
CA SER A 176 -3.76 -3.08 -15.37
C SER A 176 -4.13 -4.44 -14.79
N GLN A 177 -3.20 -5.07 -14.07
CA GLN A 177 -3.56 -6.07 -13.08
C GLN A 177 -4.70 -5.44 -12.29
N GLN A 178 -5.87 -6.07 -12.36
CA GLN A 178 -7.10 -5.63 -11.74
C GLN A 178 -6.96 -5.83 -10.22
N GLY A 179 -6.03 -5.08 -9.62
CA GLY A 179 -5.91 -4.94 -8.19
C GLY A 179 -7.22 -4.36 -7.73
N PHE A 180 -7.89 -5.06 -6.81
CA PHE A 180 -9.05 -4.53 -6.12
C PHE A 180 -8.70 -3.12 -5.63
N SER A 181 -9.24 -2.11 -6.31
CA SER A 181 -9.01 -0.72 -5.93
C SER A 181 -9.49 -0.55 -4.50
N PHE A 182 -8.77 0.21 -3.68
CA PHE A 182 -9.14 0.45 -2.28
C PHE A 182 -10.62 0.86 -2.12
N LYS A 183 -11.17 1.60 -3.09
CA LYS A 183 -12.60 1.92 -3.22
C LYS A 183 -13.50 0.67 -3.26
N SER A 184 -13.15 -0.33 -4.06
CA SER A 184 -13.87 -1.61 -4.16
C SER A 184 -13.86 -2.37 -2.83
N LEU A 185 -12.74 -2.35 -2.11
CA LEU A 185 -12.64 -2.96 -0.78
C LEU A 185 -13.54 -2.26 0.25
N ILE A 186 -13.61 -0.92 0.21
CA ILE A 186 -14.51 -0.12 1.05
C ILE A 186 -15.97 -0.43 0.72
N TYR A 187 -16.36 -0.44 -0.56
CA TYR A 187 -17.72 -0.78 -0.98
C TYR A 187 -18.11 -2.19 -0.53
N LEU A 188 -17.22 -3.17 -0.67
CA LEU A 188 -17.46 -4.53 -0.20
C LEU A 188 -17.65 -4.58 1.33
N GLY A 189 -16.86 -3.80 2.08
CA GLY A 189 -17.02 -3.65 3.52
C GLY A 189 -18.38 -3.07 3.92
N VAL A 190 -18.84 -2.03 3.22
CA VAL A 190 -20.17 -1.41 3.45
C VAL A 190 -21.31 -2.38 3.15
N VAL A 191 -21.21 -3.15 2.07
CA VAL A 191 -22.21 -4.18 1.70
C VAL A 191 -22.29 -5.28 2.75
N ILE A 192 -21.14 -5.79 3.21
CA ILE A 192 -21.10 -6.81 4.27
C ILE A 192 -21.66 -6.26 5.58
N PHE A 193 -21.30 -5.03 5.95
CA PHE A 193 -21.78 -4.39 7.17
C PHE A 193 -23.29 -4.17 7.14
N THR A 194 -23.83 -3.66 6.03
CA THR A 194 -25.29 -3.49 5.86
C THR A 194 -26.03 -4.82 5.93
N PHE A 195 -25.48 -5.89 5.34
CA PHE A 195 -26.09 -7.21 5.41
C PHE A 195 -26.12 -7.77 6.84
N ILE A 196 -25.01 -7.65 7.58
CA ILE A 196 -24.92 -8.06 8.99
C ILE A 196 -25.88 -7.25 9.86
N PHE A 197 -25.94 -5.93 9.64
CA PHE A 197 -26.85 -5.04 10.38
C PHE A 197 -28.31 -5.42 10.13
N LEU A 198 -28.71 -5.61 8.86
CA LEU A 198 -30.07 -6.01 8.49
C LEU A 198 -30.42 -7.38 9.10
N PHE A 199 -29.50 -8.34 9.03
CA PHE A 199 -29.66 -9.66 9.61
C PHE A 199 -29.86 -9.59 11.14
N MET A 200 -29.10 -8.75 11.84
CA MET A 200 -29.24 -8.56 13.28
C MET A 200 -30.59 -7.92 13.65
N VAL A 201 -31.05 -6.93 12.88
CA VAL A 201 -32.37 -6.31 13.06
C VAL A 201 -33.49 -7.33 12.86
N VAL A 202 -33.41 -8.16 11.80
CA VAL A 202 -34.39 -9.24 11.53
C VAL A 202 -34.43 -10.25 12.67
N LEU A 203 -33.28 -10.67 13.21
CA LEU A 203 -33.23 -11.58 14.36
C LEU A 203 -33.84 -10.98 15.62
N ILE A 204 -33.65 -9.68 15.87
CA ILE A 204 -34.23 -8.97 17.01
C ILE A 204 -35.75 -8.85 16.86
N LEU A 205 -36.24 -8.53 15.65
CA LEU A 205 -37.67 -8.41 15.36
C LEU A 205 -38.37 -9.77 15.43
N LYS A 206 -37.78 -10.84 14.88
CA LYS A 206 -38.32 -12.21 14.99
C LYS A 206 -38.46 -12.67 16.44
N LYS A 207 -37.51 -12.31 17.31
CA LYS A 207 -37.57 -12.67 18.74
C LYS A 207 -38.63 -11.90 19.52
N LYS A 208 -39.04 -10.72 19.04
CA LYS A 208 -40.13 -9.91 19.66
C LYS A 208 -41.51 -10.50 19.37
N ASN A 209 -41.69 -11.13 18.21
CA ASN A 209 -42.96 -11.76 17.81
C ASN A 209 -43.14 -13.20 18.32
N SER A 210 -42.09 -13.86 18.81
CA SER A 210 -42.21 -15.24 19.33
C SER A 210 -42.69 -15.33 20.79
N LEU A 211 -42.80 -14.21 21.51
CA LEU A 211 -43.16 -14.18 22.95
C LEU A 211 -44.66 -13.99 23.21
N LYS A 212 -45.50 -13.93 22.18
CA LYS A 212 -46.97 -13.83 22.30
C LYS A 212 -47.70 -14.94 21.54
N LYS A 213 -47.27 -16.20 21.69
CA LYS A 213 -48.15 -17.32 21.34
C LYS A 213 -48.93 -17.71 22.61
N PRO A 214 -50.27 -17.59 22.64
CA PRO A 214 -51.05 -18.18 23.71
C PRO A 214 -50.74 -19.68 23.73
N ALA A 215 -50.56 -20.24 24.92
CA ALA A 215 -50.28 -21.66 25.10
C ALA A 215 -51.41 -22.49 24.49
N LYS A 216 -51.23 -22.92 23.23
CA LYS A 216 -52.11 -23.89 22.58
C LYS A 216 -51.77 -25.23 23.19
N ILE A 217 -52.66 -25.75 24.02
CA ILE A 217 -52.59 -27.13 24.53
C ILE A 217 -52.70 -28.04 23.29
N VAL A 218 -51.56 -28.54 22.82
CA VAL A 218 -51.49 -29.49 21.71
C VAL A 218 -51.82 -30.88 22.26
N LYS A 219 -52.96 -31.44 21.83
CA LYS A 219 -53.32 -32.83 22.10
C LYS A 219 -52.26 -33.76 21.50
N MET A 220 -51.87 -34.76 22.26
CA MET A 220 -50.77 -35.71 22.00
C MET A 220 -50.89 -36.53 20.71
N SER A 221 -51.98 -36.42 19.95
CA SER A 221 -52.26 -37.18 18.73
C SER A 221 -51.56 -36.66 17.47
N GLU A 222 -50.98 -35.44 17.48
CA GLU A 222 -50.30 -34.86 16.30
C GLU A 222 -48.80 -35.22 16.19
N LYS A 223 -48.24 -35.91 17.19
CA LYS A 223 -46.79 -36.18 17.28
C LYS A 223 -46.28 -37.33 16.39
N ILE A 224 -47.16 -37.94 15.58
CA ILE A 224 -46.81 -39.10 14.73
C ILE A 224 -46.44 -38.66 13.30
N SER A 225 -46.72 -37.42 12.88
CA SER A 225 -46.46 -36.95 11.51
C SER A 225 -45.04 -36.43 11.26
N THR A 226 -44.25 -36.13 12.30
CA THR A 226 -42.91 -35.52 12.15
C THR A 226 -41.78 -36.51 11.80
N LYS A 227 -42.04 -37.82 11.74
CA LYS A 227 -41.01 -38.81 11.39
C LYS A 227 -40.55 -38.72 9.92
N LYS A 228 -41.38 -38.18 9.01
CA LYS A 228 -40.99 -37.97 7.61
C LYS A 228 -39.98 -36.83 7.44
N THR A 229 -39.95 -35.85 8.35
CA THR A 229 -39.09 -34.66 8.24
C THR A 229 -37.64 -34.93 8.64
N ASP A 230 -37.38 -35.98 9.44
CA ASP A 230 -36.03 -36.34 9.85
C ASP A 230 -35.26 -37.09 8.75
N MET A 231 -35.96 -37.84 7.89
CA MET A 231 -35.34 -38.59 6.79
C MET A 231 -34.84 -37.65 5.67
N GLU A 232 -35.59 -36.59 5.38
CA GLU A 232 -35.22 -35.57 4.40
C GLU A 232 -34.01 -34.75 4.89
N ARG A 233 -33.97 -34.41 6.18
CA ARG A 233 -32.81 -33.74 6.80
C ARG A 233 -31.56 -34.63 6.83
N LEU A 234 -31.74 -35.94 7.01
CA LEU A 234 -30.63 -36.89 6.97
C LEU A 234 -30.04 -36.96 5.56
N SER A 235 -30.89 -37.05 4.53
CA SER A 235 -30.49 -37.04 3.12
C SER A 235 -29.74 -35.75 2.74
N GLU A 236 -30.24 -34.57 3.16
CA GLU A 236 -29.55 -33.30 2.92
C GLU A 236 -28.18 -33.22 3.63
N ALA A 237 -28.05 -33.82 4.82
CA ALA A 237 -26.80 -33.87 5.55
C ALA A 237 -25.78 -34.80 4.87
N GLU A 238 -26.22 -35.96 4.40
CA GLU A 238 -25.38 -36.90 3.63
C GLU A 238 -24.88 -36.28 2.32
N GLU A 239 -25.76 -35.58 1.59
CA GLU A 239 -25.38 -34.90 0.35
C GLU A 239 -24.34 -33.79 0.59
N LYS A 240 -24.48 -33.03 1.69
CA LYS A 240 -23.49 -32.01 2.10
C LYS A 240 -22.15 -32.62 2.47
N ILE A 241 -22.14 -33.75 3.18
CA ILE A 241 -20.91 -34.47 3.54
C ILE A 241 -20.21 -34.98 2.27
N ARG A 242 -20.97 -35.54 1.31
CA ARG A 242 -20.42 -36.01 0.04
C ARG A 242 -19.77 -34.88 -0.76
N LYS A 243 -20.46 -33.73 -0.90
CA LYS A 243 -19.92 -32.55 -1.57
C LYS A 243 -18.65 -32.03 -0.90
N ALA A 244 -18.62 -31.98 0.43
CA ALA A 244 -17.43 -31.57 1.17
C ALA A 244 -16.23 -32.52 0.95
N GLN A 245 -16.48 -33.84 0.87
CA GLN A 245 -15.44 -34.81 0.56
C GLN A 245 -14.90 -34.69 -0.87
N GLU A 246 -15.77 -34.42 -1.85
CA GLU A 246 -15.37 -34.14 -3.23
C GLU A 246 -14.50 -32.88 -3.33
N GLU A 247 -14.89 -31.79 -2.68
CA GLU A 247 -14.10 -30.56 -2.63
C GLU A 247 -12.72 -30.77 -1.98
N ILE A 248 -12.66 -31.55 -0.87
CA ILE A 248 -11.39 -31.88 -0.22
C ILE A 248 -10.46 -32.65 -1.17
N ASN A 249 -10.99 -33.62 -1.91
CA ASN A 249 -10.20 -34.38 -2.89
C ASN A 249 -9.74 -33.49 -4.04
N GLU A 250 -10.57 -32.56 -4.50
CA GLU A 250 -10.17 -31.61 -5.54
C GLU A 250 -9.03 -30.69 -5.07
N ILE A 251 -9.12 -30.16 -3.85
CA ILE A 251 -8.07 -29.34 -3.24
C ILE A 251 -6.78 -30.15 -3.10
N LYS A 252 -6.86 -31.42 -2.68
CA LYS A 252 -5.69 -32.29 -2.54
C LYS A 252 -5.00 -32.52 -3.88
N ASN A 253 -5.77 -32.74 -4.94
CA ASN A 253 -5.24 -32.89 -6.30
C ASN A 253 -4.61 -31.59 -6.82
N ARG A 254 -5.22 -30.43 -6.56
CA ARG A 254 -4.65 -29.12 -6.91
C ARG A 254 -3.32 -28.87 -6.18
N LYS A 255 -3.23 -29.23 -4.89
CA LYS A 255 -1.97 -29.14 -4.12
C LYS A 255 -0.86 -30.01 -4.71
N GLY A 256 -1.19 -31.22 -5.16
CA GLY A 256 -0.24 -32.09 -5.87
C GLY A 256 0.34 -31.40 -7.11
N LYS A 257 -0.53 -30.87 -7.98
CA LYS A 257 -0.12 -30.15 -9.20
C LYS A 257 0.75 -28.92 -8.91
N ILE A 258 0.45 -28.17 -7.84
CA ILE A 258 1.26 -27.02 -7.42
C ILE A 258 2.66 -27.47 -7.00
N LYS A 259 2.75 -28.54 -6.20
CA LYS A 259 4.04 -29.08 -5.75
C LYS A 259 4.89 -29.57 -6.91
N ASP A 260 4.29 -30.21 -7.91
CA ASP A 260 5.00 -30.66 -9.11
C ASP A 260 5.49 -29.46 -9.95
N ALA A 261 4.68 -28.39 -10.06
CA ALA A 261 5.08 -27.16 -10.73
C ALA A 261 6.22 -26.42 -9.98
N GLU A 262 6.19 -26.38 -8.65
CA GLU A 262 7.26 -25.81 -7.82
C GLU A 262 8.58 -26.59 -8.02
N LYS A 263 8.52 -27.91 -8.02
CA LYS A 263 9.69 -28.77 -8.26
C LYS A 263 10.29 -28.56 -9.64
N LYS A 264 9.44 -28.40 -10.67
CA LYS A 264 9.90 -28.09 -12.04
C LYS A 264 10.58 -26.73 -12.10
N LEU A 265 9.97 -25.71 -11.48
CA LEU A 265 10.53 -24.36 -11.45
C LEU A 265 11.89 -24.31 -10.73
N GLU A 266 12.04 -25.09 -9.65
CA GLU A 266 13.33 -25.21 -8.94
C GLU A 266 14.40 -25.90 -9.80
N ALA A 267 14.04 -26.96 -10.54
CA ALA A 267 14.94 -27.60 -11.49
C ALA A 267 15.38 -26.64 -12.62
N ASP A 268 14.43 -25.92 -13.22
CA ASP A 268 14.71 -24.94 -14.29
C ASP A 268 15.64 -23.81 -13.78
N LYS A 269 15.48 -23.37 -12.52
CA LYS A 269 16.37 -22.38 -11.89
C LYS A 269 17.79 -22.89 -11.71
N LEU A 270 17.95 -24.15 -11.29
CA LEU A 270 19.26 -24.77 -11.13
C LEU A 270 19.96 -24.92 -12.48
N GLU A 271 19.24 -25.37 -13.51
CA GLU A 271 19.77 -25.48 -14.87
C GLU A 271 20.21 -24.11 -15.41
N LEU A 272 19.39 -23.08 -15.25
CA LEU A 272 19.73 -21.72 -15.67
C LEU A 272 20.98 -21.19 -14.94
N LYS A 273 21.14 -21.53 -13.65
CA LYS A 273 22.34 -21.17 -12.89
C LYS A 273 23.59 -21.86 -13.44
N LEU A 274 23.52 -23.16 -13.75
CA LEU A 274 24.62 -23.91 -14.33
C LEU A 274 25.02 -23.36 -15.70
N LEU A 275 24.06 -23.04 -16.57
CA LEU A 275 24.31 -22.45 -17.88
C LEU A 275 25.00 -21.08 -17.77
N LYS A 276 24.62 -20.26 -16.77
CA LYS A 276 25.29 -18.98 -16.51
C LYS A 276 26.74 -19.16 -16.07
N GLU A 277 27.00 -20.08 -15.14
CA GLU A 277 28.35 -20.39 -14.67
C GLU A 277 29.22 -20.94 -15.82
N GLU A 278 28.66 -21.77 -16.70
CA GLU A 278 29.37 -22.27 -17.88
C GLU A 278 29.69 -21.15 -18.88
N ALA A 279 28.72 -20.26 -19.14
CA ALA A 279 28.91 -19.10 -20.01
C ALA A 279 30.00 -18.16 -19.47
N GLU A 280 30.01 -17.90 -18.16
CA GLU A 280 31.02 -17.08 -17.49
C GLU A 280 32.42 -17.70 -17.54
N LYS A 281 32.52 -19.03 -17.35
CA LYS A 281 33.79 -19.77 -17.51
C LYS A 281 34.30 -19.68 -18.95
N LYS A 282 33.42 -19.86 -19.95
CA LYS A 282 33.79 -19.71 -21.37
C LYS A 282 34.26 -18.29 -21.66
N ALA A 283 33.52 -17.28 -21.23
CA ALA A 283 33.90 -15.87 -21.40
C ALA A 283 35.30 -15.58 -20.80
N SER A 284 35.55 -16.06 -19.59
CA SER A 284 36.85 -15.90 -18.91
C SER A 284 38.01 -16.60 -19.64
N GLN A 285 37.75 -17.77 -20.26
CA GLN A 285 38.75 -18.45 -21.09
C GLN A 285 39.05 -17.69 -22.39
N TYR A 286 38.05 -17.06 -23.01
CA TYR A 286 38.25 -16.22 -24.20
C TYR A 286 39.06 -14.97 -23.87
N THR A 287 38.74 -14.27 -22.78
CA THR A 287 39.50 -13.08 -22.36
C THR A 287 40.96 -13.42 -22.05
N ALA A 288 41.21 -14.56 -21.37
CA ALA A 288 42.56 -15.01 -21.06
C ALA A 288 43.38 -15.32 -22.34
N LYS A 289 42.77 -15.99 -23.33
CA LYS A 289 43.42 -16.26 -24.63
C LYS A 289 43.75 -14.98 -25.40
N GLU A 290 42.85 -13.99 -25.38
CA GLU A 290 43.08 -12.72 -26.06
C GLU A 290 44.23 -11.92 -25.43
N THR A 291 44.33 -11.92 -24.09
CA THR A 291 45.46 -11.28 -23.38
C THR A 291 46.80 -11.97 -23.68
N SER A 292 46.84 -13.30 -23.69
CA SER A 292 48.06 -14.04 -24.02
C SER A 292 48.52 -13.83 -25.47
N ALA A 293 47.58 -13.69 -26.42
CA ALA A 293 47.92 -13.39 -27.81
C ALA A 293 48.45 -11.95 -28.01
N LYS A 294 47.93 -10.98 -27.25
CA LYS A 294 48.44 -9.59 -27.27
C LYS A 294 49.86 -9.51 -26.71
N GLU A 295 50.14 -10.20 -25.61
CA GLU A 295 51.48 -10.24 -25.00
C GLU A 295 52.54 -10.86 -25.92
N THR A 296 52.23 -11.95 -26.63
CA THR A 296 53.17 -12.54 -27.59
C THR A 296 53.45 -11.62 -28.77
N SER A 297 52.44 -10.91 -29.31
CA SER A 297 52.66 -9.96 -30.40
C SER A 297 53.51 -8.74 -29.99
N ALA A 298 53.34 -8.25 -28.75
CA ALA A 298 54.14 -7.15 -28.22
C ALA A 298 55.61 -7.56 -28.06
N LYS A 299 55.86 -8.81 -27.65
CA LYS A 299 57.22 -9.34 -27.46
C LYS A 299 57.96 -9.56 -28.78
N GLU A 300 57.28 -9.98 -29.84
CA GLU A 300 57.89 -10.10 -31.18
C GLU A 300 58.21 -8.74 -31.80
N THR A 301 57.42 -7.71 -31.50
CA THR A 301 57.65 -6.37 -32.05
C THR A 301 58.87 -5.70 -31.39
N SER A 302 59.06 -5.88 -30.08
CA SER A 302 60.23 -5.36 -29.34
C SER A 302 61.55 -6.07 -29.66
N ALA A 303 61.53 -7.26 -30.26
CA ALA A 303 62.74 -8.00 -30.63
C ALA A 303 63.29 -7.63 -32.03
N LYS A 304 62.56 -6.79 -32.79
CA LYS A 304 62.93 -6.33 -34.13
C LYS A 304 63.44 -4.89 -34.19
N GLU A 305 63.38 -4.15 -33.08
CA GLU A 305 64.09 -2.87 -32.88
C GLU A 305 65.45 -3.11 -32.23
#